data_AF-A0A418SDD7-F1
#
_entry.id   AF-A0A418SDD7-F1
#
_cell.length_a   1.000
_cell.length_b   1.000
_cell.length_c   1.000
_cell.angle_alpha   90.00
_cell.angle_beta   90.00
_cell.angle_gamma   90.00
#
_symmetry.space_group_name_H-M   'P 1'
#
loop_
_entity.id
_entity.type
_entity.pdbx_description
1 polymer ?
#
loop_
_entity_poly.entity_id
_entity_poly.type
_entity_poly.pdbx_seq_one_letter_code
_entity_poly.pdbx_strand_id
1 'polypeptide(L)'
;MRKNLSQNASRRDFSTGDHQCRSRRWFAALLWLAFPGASERDVARRASGVLEVSERQVINWLRCENDAALRYVTAVMVLAGVLCALEPIRGRGE
;
A
#
# COMPACT_ATOMS: atom_id res chain seq x y z
N MET A 1 -12.52 50.25 -6.24
CA MET A 1 -11.83 49.64 -5.08
C MET A 1 -12.32 48.19 -4.94
N ARG A 2 -11.41 47.21 -5.02
CA ARG A 2 -11.67 45.76 -5.16
C ARG A 2 -12.24 45.16 -3.87
N LYS A 3 -13.27 44.32 -3.95
CA LYS A 3 -13.72 43.49 -2.82
C LYS A 3 -13.88 42.03 -3.27
N ASN A 4 -13.18 41.15 -2.54
CA ASN A 4 -13.44 39.73 -2.32
C ASN A 4 -13.01 38.72 -3.41
N LEU A 5 -11.70 38.43 -3.45
CA LEU A 5 -11.14 37.21 -4.06
C LEU A 5 -10.87 36.06 -3.05
N SER A 6 -11.19 36.23 -1.76
CA SER A 6 -10.77 35.29 -0.71
C SER A 6 -11.62 34.02 -0.53
N GLN A 7 -12.71 33.83 -1.29
CA GLN A 7 -13.60 32.68 -1.08
C GLN A 7 -13.34 31.46 -1.99
N ASN A 8 -12.45 31.55 -2.99
CA ASN A 8 -12.30 30.47 -3.98
C ASN A 8 -11.02 29.63 -3.85
N ALA A 9 -10.14 29.91 -2.88
CA ALA A 9 -8.87 29.19 -2.72
C ALA A 9 -8.91 28.04 -1.68
N SER A 10 -9.90 27.99 -0.79
CA SER A 10 -9.93 27.03 0.32
C SER A 10 -10.56 25.65 0.00
N ARG A 11 -10.94 25.39 -1.25
CA ARG A 11 -11.74 24.19 -1.59
C ARG A 11 -11.03 23.14 -2.44
N ARG A 12 -9.72 23.23 -2.70
CA ARG A 12 -9.04 22.30 -3.63
C ARG A 12 -7.78 21.57 -3.17
N ASP A 13 -7.19 21.85 -2.02
CA ASP A 13 -5.82 21.35 -1.77
C ASP A 13 -5.58 20.51 -0.49
N PHE A 14 -6.62 20.15 0.28
CA PHE A 14 -6.43 19.47 1.58
C PHE A 14 -6.69 17.96 1.62
N SER A 15 -7.07 17.29 0.53
CA SER A 15 -7.51 15.88 0.62
C SER A 15 -6.75 14.89 -0.26
N THR A 16 -6.03 15.33 -1.28
CA THR A 16 -5.46 14.39 -2.27
C THR A 16 -4.06 13.90 -1.89
N GLY A 17 -3.25 14.71 -1.21
CA GLY A 17 -1.86 14.35 -0.83
C GLY A 17 -1.78 13.38 0.36
N ASP A 18 -2.58 13.62 1.42
CA ASP A 18 -2.60 12.78 2.62
C ASP A 18 -3.17 11.38 2.37
N HIS A 19 -4.15 11.26 1.45
CA HIS A 19 -4.76 9.97 1.12
C HIS A 19 -3.77 9.09 0.34
N GLN A 20 -2.98 9.67 -0.57
CA GLN A 20 -1.95 8.93 -1.30
C GLN A 20 -0.87 8.38 -0.36
N CYS A 21 -0.36 9.19 0.56
CA CYS A 21 0.62 8.72 1.56
C CYS A 21 0.08 7.61 2.46
N ARG A 22 -1.19 7.70 2.88
CA ARG A 22 -1.83 6.65 3.70
C ARG A 22 -2.04 5.36 2.92
N SER A 23 -2.52 5.45 1.69
CA SER A 23 -2.73 4.29 0.81
C SER A 23 -1.41 3.55 0.52
N ARG A 24 -0.32 4.30 0.28
CA ARG A 24 1.01 3.71 0.03
C ARG A 24 1.56 2.99 1.26
N ARG A 25 1.45 3.59 2.46
CA ARG A 25 1.85 2.94 3.72
C ARG A 25 1.03 1.69 4.00
N TRP A 26 -0.28 1.74 3.74
CA TRP A 26 -1.15 0.58 3.91
C TRP A 26 -0.79 -0.54 2.93
N PHE A 27 -0.50 -0.21 1.67
CA PHE A 27 -0.04 -1.19 0.68
C PHE A 27 1.32 -1.79 1.04
N ALA A 28 2.26 -0.99 1.54
CA ALA A 28 3.53 -1.49 2.04
C ALA A 28 3.32 -2.48 3.21
N ALA A 29 2.42 -2.17 4.14
CA ALA A 29 2.06 -3.08 5.23
C ALA A 29 1.45 -4.40 4.72
N LEU A 30 0.59 -4.36 3.70
CA LEU A 30 0.06 -5.55 3.05
C LEU A 30 1.14 -6.38 2.37
N LEU A 31 2.12 -5.75 1.72
CA LEU A 31 3.27 -6.44 1.13
C LEU A 31 4.09 -7.18 2.19
N TRP A 32 4.33 -6.53 3.35
CA TRP A 32 5.00 -7.16 4.49
C TRP A 32 4.22 -8.34 5.07
N LEU A 33 2.89 -8.24 5.13
CA LEU A 33 2.01 -9.33 5.58
C LEU A 33 1.99 -10.49 4.58
N ALA A 34 1.86 -10.19 3.28
CA ALA A 34 1.78 -11.19 2.23
C ALA A 34 3.11 -11.95 2.05
N PHE A 35 4.23 -11.29 2.30
CA PHE A 35 5.56 -11.85 2.11
C PHE A 35 6.42 -11.60 3.36
N PRO A 36 6.35 -12.48 4.37
CA PRO A 36 7.17 -12.33 5.57
C PRO A 36 8.65 -12.47 5.20
N GLY A 37 9.40 -11.38 5.35
CA GLY A 37 10.84 -11.32 5.11
C GLY A 37 11.57 -10.64 6.25
N ALA A 38 12.88 -10.84 6.38
CA ALA A 38 13.69 -10.16 7.40
C ALA A 38 14.17 -8.76 6.95
N SER A 39 13.96 -8.41 5.68
CA SER A 39 14.45 -7.16 5.08
C SER A 39 13.66 -6.81 3.82
N GLU A 40 13.61 -5.53 3.45
CA GLU A 40 12.92 -5.06 2.23
C GLU A 40 13.33 -5.82 0.96
N ARG A 41 14.62 -6.16 0.85
CA ARG A 41 15.16 -6.97 -0.25
C ARG A 41 14.63 -8.40 -0.29
N ASP A 42 14.41 -8.99 0.88
CA ASP A 42 13.88 -10.36 0.98
C ASP A 42 12.41 -10.38 0.57
N VAL A 43 11.63 -9.40 1.06
CA VAL A 43 10.25 -9.15 0.63
C VAL A 43 10.19 -8.90 -0.87
N ALA A 44 11.07 -8.04 -1.40
CA ALA A 44 11.11 -7.71 -2.81
C ALA A 44 11.43 -8.93 -3.69
N ARG A 45 12.36 -9.79 -3.29
CA ARG A 45 12.70 -11.00 -4.03
C ARG A 45 11.53 -11.98 -4.08
N ARG A 46 10.83 -12.18 -2.96
CA ARG A 46 9.66 -13.08 -2.87
C ARG A 46 8.48 -12.53 -3.67
N ALA A 47 8.16 -11.24 -3.48
CA ALA A 47 7.08 -10.58 -4.19
C ALA A 47 7.35 -10.47 -5.70
N SER A 48 8.59 -10.23 -6.11
CA SER A 48 9.02 -10.20 -7.51
C SER A 48 8.64 -11.49 -8.25
N GLY A 49 8.91 -12.65 -7.65
CA GLY A 49 8.58 -13.94 -8.25
C GLY A 49 7.08 -14.23 -8.36
N VAL A 50 6.27 -13.72 -7.42
CA VAL A 50 4.82 -13.97 -7.39
C VAL A 50 4.02 -12.94 -8.20
N LEU A 51 4.47 -11.69 -8.20
CA LEU A 51 3.81 -10.58 -8.91
C LEU A 51 4.37 -10.37 -10.32
N GLU A 52 5.43 -11.10 -10.70
CA GLU A 52 6.15 -10.98 -11.98
C GLU A 52 6.64 -9.54 -12.25
N VAL A 53 7.03 -8.83 -11.20
CA VAL A 53 7.54 -7.45 -11.25
C VAL A 53 8.99 -7.39 -10.82
N SER A 54 9.70 -6.34 -11.22
CA SER A 54 11.09 -6.17 -10.80
C SER A 54 11.22 -5.92 -9.30
N GLU A 55 12.24 -6.48 -8.64
CA GLU A 55 12.56 -6.23 -7.23
C GLU A 55 12.62 -4.72 -6.91
N ARG A 56 13.16 -3.92 -7.84
CA ARG A 56 13.20 -2.46 -7.71
C ARG A 56 11.81 -1.83 -7.62
N GLN A 57 10.83 -2.33 -8.37
CA GLN A 57 9.45 -1.82 -8.29
C GLN A 57 8.85 -2.11 -6.92
N VAL A 58 9.10 -3.30 -6.38
CA VAL A 58 8.64 -3.66 -5.04
C VAL A 58 9.31 -2.78 -3.97
N ILE A 59 10.62 -2.55 -4.06
CA ILE A 59 11.32 -1.65 -3.13
C ILE A 59 10.76 -0.22 -3.22
N ASN A 60 10.48 0.28 -4.42
CA ASN A 60 9.88 1.59 -4.59
C ASN A 60 8.47 1.68 -3.99
N TRP A 61 7.69 0.59 -4.03
CA TRP A 61 6.40 0.52 -3.34
C TRP A 61 6.55 0.48 -1.82
N LEU A 62 7.51 -0.29 -1.29
CA LEU A 62 7.81 -0.34 0.15
C LEU A 62 8.24 1.02 0.69
N ARG A 63 9.02 1.77 -0.09
CA ARG A 63 9.46 3.13 0.23
C ARG A 63 8.39 4.20 0.01
N CYS A 64 7.19 3.82 -0.43
CA CYS A 64 6.11 4.74 -0.79
C CYS A 64 6.52 5.76 -1.87
N GLU A 65 7.55 5.48 -2.68
CA GLU A 65 8.03 6.38 -3.74
C GLU A 65 7.11 6.32 -4.96
N ASN A 66 6.54 5.15 -5.26
CA ASN A 66 5.69 4.93 -6.42
C ASN A 66 4.30 4.38 -6.03
N ASP A 67 3.26 4.82 -6.74
CA ASP A 67 1.93 4.22 -6.59
C ASP A 67 1.90 2.83 -7.26
N ALA A 68 1.39 1.85 -6.54
CA ALA A 68 1.11 0.54 -7.11
C ALA A 68 -0.17 0.63 -7.96
N ALA A 69 -0.12 0.11 -9.18
CA ALA A 69 -1.32 0.01 -10.00
C ALA A 69 -2.37 -0.87 -9.29
N LEU A 70 -3.65 -0.53 -9.45
CA LEU A 70 -4.76 -1.21 -8.77
C LEU A 70 -4.75 -2.74 -8.95
N ARG A 71 -4.28 -3.23 -10.11
CA ARG A 71 -4.09 -4.67 -10.37
C ARG A 71 -3.16 -5.34 -9.35
N TYR A 72 -2.05 -4.70 -9.00
CA TYR A 72 -1.10 -5.23 -8.01
C TYR A 72 -1.65 -5.12 -6.59
N VAL A 73 -2.38 -4.04 -6.29
CA VAL A 73 -3.09 -3.90 -5.01
C VAL A 73 -4.08 -5.04 -4.81
N THR A 74 -4.90 -5.35 -5.82
CA THR A 74 -5.84 -6.48 -5.76
C THR A 74 -5.13 -7.82 -5.62
N ALA A 75 -4.04 -8.06 -6.37
CA ALA A 75 -3.27 -9.30 -6.26
C ALA A 75 -2.69 -9.50 -4.85
N VAL A 76 -2.04 -8.47 -4.29
CA VAL A 76 -1.50 -8.51 -2.93
C VAL A 76 -2.61 -8.64 -1.89
N MET A 77 -3.76 -7.97 -2.07
CA MET A 77 -4.92 -8.15 -1.18
C MET A 77 -5.47 -9.58 -1.22
N VAL A 78 -5.53 -10.21 -2.40
CA VAL A 78 -5.95 -11.61 -2.51
C VAL A 78 -4.94 -12.52 -1.81
N LEU A 79 -3.64 -12.31 -2.02
CA LEU A 79 -2.60 -13.10 -1.35
C LEU A 79 -2.61 -12.92 0.17
N ALA A 80 -2.70 -11.68 0.65
CA ALA A 80 -2.80 -11.36 2.07
C ALA A 80 -4.12 -11.88 2.67
N GLY A 81 -5.22 -11.79 1.94
CA GLY A 81 -6.52 -12.31 2.35
C GLY A 81 -6.54 -13.83 2.42
N VAL A 82 -5.89 -14.52 1.48
CA VAL A 82 -5.68 -15.97 1.51
C VAL A 82 -4.81 -16.35 2.72
N LEU A 83 -3.76 -15.60 3.04
CA LEU A 83 -2.97 -15.82 4.26
C LEU A 83 -3.80 -15.62 5.53
N CYS A 84 -4.59 -14.54 5.64
CA CYS A 84 -5.48 -14.31 6.79
C CYS A 84 -6.61 -15.35 6.90
N ALA A 85 -7.09 -15.88 5.78
CA ALA A 85 -8.14 -16.92 5.76
C ALA A 85 -7.56 -18.32 6.03
N LEU A 86 -6.29 -18.55 5.70
CA LEU A 86 -5.58 -19.78 6.04
C LEU A 86 -5.01 -19.78 7.46
N GLU A 87 -4.82 -18.61 8.10
CA GLU A 87 -4.65 -18.60 9.55
C GLU A 87 -5.93 -19.15 10.18
N PRO A 88 -5.88 -20.34 10.81
CA PRO A 88 -7.03 -20.85 11.51
C PRO A 88 -7.35 -19.81 12.56
N ILE A 89 -8.61 -19.35 12.59
CA ILE A 89 -9.16 -18.50 13.64
C ILE A 89 -8.81 -19.17 14.97
N ARG A 90 -7.67 -18.79 15.56
CA ARG A 90 -7.23 -19.31 16.84
C ARG A 90 -8.19 -18.68 17.82
N GLY A 91 -9.20 -19.47 18.18
CA GLY A 91 -10.34 -19.04 18.96
C GLY A 91 -9.90 -18.17 20.12
N ARG A 92 -10.39 -16.93 20.11
CA ARG A 92 -10.40 -16.08 21.29
C ARG A 92 -11.50 -16.62 22.20
N GLY A 93 -11.18 -17.72 22.89
CA GLY A 93 -11.94 -18.21 24.02
C GLY A 93 -11.27 -17.70 25.28
N GLU A 94 -11.78 -16.57 25.79
CA GLU A 94 -11.70 -16.21 27.20
C GLU A 94 -13.11 -15.80 27.65
#